data_AF-A0A970X0A8-F1
#
_entry.id   AF-A0A970X0A8-F1
#
_cell.length_a   1.000
_cell.length_b   1.000
_cell.length_c   1.000
_cell.angle_alpha   90.00
_cell.angle_beta   90.00
_cell.angle_gamma   90.00
#
_symmetry.space_group_name_H-M   'P 1'
#
loop_
_entity.id
_entity.type
_entity.pdbx_description
1 polymer ?
#
loop_
_entity_poly.entity_id
_entity_poly.type
_entity_poly.pdbx_seq_one_letter_code
_entity_poly.pdbx_strand_id
1 'polypeptide(L)'
;MEIRKNEKLREYQVEMLQLKDYYSREYHTITSYYWPIIAQNKKSLKNRIYYTGAMICMLIFFVVVILLGGFKNEYLLWGSLAFSITLIGIGVIITIKALKNKKKIAEEWEKNNKKVQEIQENIQTIAMKAAEEIPYVIFYSEHYQDIISKKLLENSQEWKDLIEQEKQKMLDYTSGSMAYDDVIGYYNHWADNF
;
A
#
# COMPACT_ATOMS: atom_id res chain seq x y z
N MET A 1 -17.89 -35.93 9.89
CA MET A 1 -16.99 -36.41 10.98
C MET A 1 -16.54 -35.18 11.81
N GLU A 2 -15.65 -35.22 12.81
CA GLU A 2 -15.16 -33.99 13.51
C GLU A 2 -13.76 -33.64 12.99
N ILE A 3 -13.56 -32.42 12.48
CA ILE A 3 -12.23 -31.93 12.08
C ILE A 3 -11.44 -31.62 13.34
N ARG A 4 -10.26 -32.23 13.48
CA ARG A 4 -9.41 -32.13 14.68
C ARG A 4 -8.16 -31.32 14.40
N LYS A 5 -7.53 -30.81 15.46
CA LYS A 5 -6.26 -30.06 15.39
C LYS A 5 -6.33 -28.76 14.55
N ASN A 6 -7.52 -28.21 14.36
CA ASN A 6 -7.75 -27.02 13.52
C ASN A 6 -7.62 -25.68 14.26
N GLU A 7 -7.24 -25.68 15.54
CA GLU A 7 -7.26 -24.48 16.39
C GLU A 7 -6.31 -23.41 15.84
N LYS A 8 -5.07 -23.80 15.51
CA LYS A 8 -4.08 -22.88 14.92
C LYS A 8 -4.51 -22.34 13.55
N LEU A 9 -5.06 -23.20 12.70
CA LEU A 9 -5.56 -22.79 11.39
C LEU A 9 -6.64 -21.71 11.56
N ARG A 10 -7.56 -21.93 12.51
CA ARG A 10 -8.61 -20.98 12.83
C ARG A 10 -8.05 -19.67 13.42
N GLU A 11 -7.04 -19.74 14.29
CA GLU A 11 -6.33 -18.57 14.80
C GLU A 11 -5.75 -17.71 13.66
N TYR A 12 -5.03 -18.34 12.73
CA TYR A 12 -4.46 -17.64 11.57
C TYR A 12 -5.54 -17.04 10.66
N GLN A 13 -6.65 -17.74 10.44
CA GLN A 13 -7.78 -17.22 9.66
C GLN A 13 -8.41 -15.98 10.30
N VAL A 14 -8.60 -15.99 11.61
CA VAL A 14 -9.16 -14.86 12.36
C VAL A 14 -8.19 -13.68 12.36
N GLU A 15 -6.89 -13.92 12.60
CA GLU A 15 -5.86 -12.87 12.56
C GLU A 15 -5.77 -12.23 11.18
N MET A 16 -5.80 -13.04 10.12
CA MET A 16 -5.80 -12.56 8.74
C MET A 16 -7.04 -11.73 8.41
N LEU A 17 -8.24 -12.12 8.87
CA LEU A 17 -9.46 -11.34 8.70
C LEU A 17 -9.34 -9.96 9.36
N GLN A 18 -8.86 -9.92 10.61
CA GLN A 18 -8.65 -8.65 11.33
C GLN A 18 -7.65 -7.74 10.61
N LEU A 19 -6.56 -8.31 10.09
CA LEU A 19 -5.57 -7.55 9.33
C LEU A 19 -6.10 -7.08 7.98
N LYS A 20 -6.89 -7.88 7.26
CA LYS A 20 -7.54 -7.48 6.00
C LYS A 20 -8.52 -6.32 6.22
N ASP A 21 -9.30 -6.36 7.31
CA ASP A 21 -10.20 -5.27 7.69
C ASP A 21 -9.41 -3.99 8.03
N TYR A 22 -8.31 -4.14 8.77
CA TYR A 22 -7.44 -3.02 9.10
C TYR A 22 -6.76 -2.44 7.85
N TYR A 23 -6.24 -3.28 6.96
CA TYR A 23 -5.69 -2.90 5.67
C TYR A 23 -6.69 -2.09 4.84
N SER A 24 -7.92 -2.60 4.70
CA SER A 24 -8.98 -1.94 3.93
C SER A 24 -9.26 -0.53 4.43
N ARG A 25 -9.33 -0.35 5.76
CA ARG A 25 -9.53 0.95 6.40
C ARG A 25 -8.39 1.93 6.15
N GLU A 26 -7.15 1.49 6.34
CA GLU A 26 -5.96 2.32 6.13
C GLU A 26 -5.77 2.66 4.64
N TYR A 27 -5.94 1.68 3.75
CA TYR A 27 -5.88 1.88 2.30
C TYR A 27 -6.97 2.85 1.81
N HIS A 28 -8.19 2.72 2.31
CA HIS A 28 -9.26 3.67 2.01
C HIS A 28 -8.91 5.08 2.48
N THR A 29 -8.28 5.22 3.65
CA THR A 29 -7.80 6.51 4.15
C THR A 29 -6.74 7.10 3.22
N ILE A 30 -5.77 6.31 2.76
CA ILE A 30 -4.75 6.78 1.81
C ILE A 30 -5.38 7.25 0.49
N THR A 31 -6.27 6.44 -0.08
CA THR A 31 -6.86 6.69 -1.39
C THR A 31 -7.88 7.84 -1.38
N SER A 32 -8.75 7.90 -0.36
CA SER A 32 -9.77 8.95 -0.26
C SER A 32 -9.23 10.29 0.20
N TYR A 33 -8.25 10.30 1.12
CA TYR A 33 -7.74 11.54 1.70
C TYR A 33 -6.57 12.10 0.90
N TYR A 34 -5.52 11.31 0.67
CA TYR A 34 -4.27 11.85 0.12
C TYR A 34 -4.31 11.99 -1.41
N TRP A 35 -4.98 11.09 -2.13
CA TRP A 35 -4.98 11.12 -3.60
C TRP A 35 -5.61 12.40 -4.20
N PRO A 36 -6.78 12.88 -3.73
CA PRO A 36 -7.35 14.13 -4.20
C PRO A 36 -6.45 15.32 -3.85
N ILE A 37 -5.87 15.33 -2.65
CA ILE A 37 -4.98 16.38 -2.16
C ILE A 37 -3.71 16.44 -3.02
N ILE A 38 -3.10 15.31 -3.35
CA ILE A 38 -1.91 15.22 -4.21
C ILE A 38 -2.25 15.70 -5.64
N ALA A 39 -3.37 15.25 -6.21
CA ALA A 39 -3.81 15.64 -7.53
C ALA A 39 -4.07 17.16 -7.64
N GLN A 40 -4.80 17.72 -6.66
CA GLN A 40 -5.10 19.15 -6.59
C GLN A 40 -3.82 19.97 -6.39
N ASN A 41 -2.91 19.54 -5.51
CA ASN A 41 -1.64 20.24 -5.29
C ASN A 41 -0.71 20.18 -6.51
N LYS A 42 -0.69 19.08 -7.26
CA LYS A 42 0.08 18.99 -8.51
C LYS A 42 -0.41 20.01 -9.55
N LYS A 43 -1.74 20.12 -9.71
CA LYS A 43 -2.35 21.10 -10.62
C LYS A 43 -2.10 22.54 -10.16
N SER A 44 -2.32 22.82 -8.87
CA SER A 44 -2.14 24.17 -8.32
C SER A 44 -0.68 24.63 -8.37
N LEU A 45 0.28 23.74 -8.10
CA LEU A 45 1.70 24.04 -8.18
C LEU A 45 2.13 24.34 -9.62
N LYS A 46 1.69 23.53 -10.59
CA LYS A 46 1.99 23.77 -12.02
C LYS A 46 1.51 25.15 -12.45
N ASN A 47 0.28 25.52 -12.07
CA ASN A 47 -0.28 26.83 -12.37
C ASN A 47 0.53 27.96 -11.69
N ARG A 48 0.89 27.81 -10.41
CA ARG A 48 1.68 28.82 -9.68
C ARG A 48 3.07 29.04 -10.30
N ILE A 49 3.75 27.96 -10.70
CA ILE A 49 5.04 28.05 -11.39
C ILE A 49 4.87 28.76 -12.74
N TYR A 50 3.83 28.39 -13.50
CA TYR A 50 3.54 29.01 -14.79
C TYR A 50 3.25 30.52 -14.66
N TYR A 51 2.40 30.93 -13.71
CA TYR A 51 2.12 32.35 -13.46
C TYR A 51 3.34 33.12 -12.99
N THR A 52 4.17 32.52 -12.12
CA THR A 52 5.41 33.15 -11.67
C THR A 52 6.38 33.34 -12.84
N GLY A 53 6.51 32.33 -13.72
CA GLY A 53 7.31 32.44 -14.95
C GLY A 53 6.79 33.52 -15.89
N ALA A 54 5.47 33.59 -16.12
CA ALA A 54 4.85 34.63 -16.93
C ALA A 54 5.08 36.04 -16.37
N MET A 55 5.00 36.22 -15.05
CA MET A 55 5.32 37.50 -14.39
C MET A 55 6.78 37.91 -14.58
N ILE A 56 7.71 36.95 -14.50
CA ILE A 56 9.14 37.21 -14.78
C ILE A 56 9.34 37.63 -16.24
N CYS A 57 8.73 36.93 -17.20
CA CYS A 57 8.78 37.30 -18.62
C CYS A 57 8.21 38.70 -18.87
N MET A 58 7.07 39.04 -18.25
CA MET A 58 6.51 40.40 -18.33
C MET A 58 7.46 41.44 -17.76
N LEU A 59 8.12 41.18 -16.63
CA LEU A 59 9.08 42.12 -16.05
C LEU A 59 10.26 42.35 -16.99
N ILE A 60 10.81 41.29 -17.60
CA ILE A 60 11.88 41.41 -18.59
C ILE A 60 11.43 42.26 -19.79
N PHE A 61 10.22 42.01 -20.30
CA PHE A 61 9.65 42.82 -21.38
C PHE A 61 9.52 44.30 -20.99
N PHE A 62 9.02 44.60 -19.79
CA PHE A 62 8.94 45.96 -19.27
C PHE A 62 10.31 46.64 -19.18
N VAL A 63 11.33 45.91 -18.70
CA VAL A 63 12.71 46.43 -18.64
C VAL A 63 13.25 46.77 -20.02
N VAL A 64 13.00 45.92 -21.04
CA VAL A 64 13.41 46.19 -22.43
C VAL A 64 12.70 47.42 -23.00
N VAL A 65 11.39 47.56 -22.77
CA VAL A 65 10.62 48.73 -23.21
C VAL A 65 11.13 50.03 -22.57
N ILE A 66 11.51 49.96 -21.29
CA ILE A 66 12.12 51.07 -20.56
C ILE A 66 13.47 51.46 -21.20
N LEU A 67 14.35 50.49 -21.46
CA LEU A 67 15.66 50.73 -22.08
C LEU A 67 15.57 51.34 -23.48
N LEU A 68 14.51 51.05 -24.23
CA LEU A 68 14.23 51.62 -25.54
C LEU A 68 13.60 53.02 -25.50
N GLY A 69 13.51 53.64 -24.31
CA GLY A 69 12.98 55.00 -24.15
C GLY A 69 11.45 55.10 -24.13
N GLY A 70 10.76 53.99 -23.85
CA GLY A 70 9.29 53.92 -23.88
C GLY A 70 8.56 54.77 -22.82
N PHE A 71 9.22 55.12 -21.71
CA PHE A 71 8.64 55.95 -20.64
C PHE A 71 9.42 57.25 -20.46
N LYS A 72 8.74 58.39 -20.62
CA LYS A 72 9.33 59.74 -20.47
C LYS A 72 9.20 60.32 -19.05
N ASN A 73 8.39 59.70 -18.19
CA ASN A 73 8.15 60.17 -16.82
C ASN A 73 8.84 59.23 -15.82
N GLU A 74 9.86 59.74 -15.13
CA GLU A 74 10.70 58.98 -14.20
C GLU A 74 9.93 58.41 -13.00
N TYR A 75 8.93 59.14 -12.48
CA TYR A 75 8.13 58.67 -11.34
C TYR A 75 7.28 57.44 -11.69
N LEU A 76 6.67 57.44 -12.88
CA LEU A 76 5.92 56.30 -13.39
C LEU A 76 6.82 55.09 -13.65
N LEU A 77 8.04 55.33 -14.12
CA LEU A 77 9.03 54.32 -14.41
C LEU A 77 9.49 53.60 -13.14
N TRP A 78 9.95 54.34 -12.13
CA TRP A 78 10.34 53.76 -10.83
C TRP A 78 9.16 53.11 -10.08
N GLY A 79 7.97 53.70 -10.13
CA GLY A 79 6.76 53.13 -9.53
C GLY A 79 6.37 51.78 -10.16
N SER A 80 6.43 51.68 -11.49
CA SER A 80 6.12 50.44 -12.21
C SER A 80 7.14 49.32 -11.94
N LEU A 81 8.42 49.67 -11.83
CA LEU A 81 9.49 48.73 -11.47
C LEU A 81 9.31 48.20 -10.04
N ALA A 82 9.10 49.08 -9.08
CA ALA A 82 8.88 48.71 -7.68
C ALA A 82 7.67 47.77 -7.55
N PHE A 83 6.55 48.11 -8.19
CA PHE A 83 5.34 47.29 -8.19
C PHE A 83 5.57 45.90 -8.81
N SER A 84 6.30 45.83 -9.92
CA SER A 84 6.61 44.57 -10.60
C SER A 84 7.50 43.66 -9.76
N ILE A 85 8.54 44.22 -9.12
CA ILE A 85 9.43 43.48 -8.20
C ILE A 85 8.62 42.94 -7.01
N THR A 86 7.73 43.75 -6.42
CA THR A 86 6.88 43.31 -5.32
C THR A 86 5.96 42.15 -5.72
N LEU A 87 5.31 42.22 -6.88
CA LEU A 87 4.45 41.13 -7.38
C LEU A 87 5.23 39.83 -7.60
N ILE A 88 6.43 39.90 -8.18
CA ILE A 88 7.29 38.72 -8.34
C ILE A 88 7.69 38.17 -6.98
N GLY A 89 8.11 39.03 -6.03
CA GLY A 89 8.46 38.61 -4.68
C GLY A 89 7.31 37.84 -4.00
N ILE A 90 6.08 38.34 -4.11
CA ILE A 90 4.88 37.66 -3.60
C ILE A 90 4.67 36.31 -4.31
N GLY A 91 4.79 36.27 -5.64
CA GLY A 91 4.64 35.05 -6.44
C GLY A 91 5.65 33.96 -6.06
N VAL A 92 6.90 34.34 -5.85
CA VAL A 92 7.98 33.44 -5.39
C VAL A 92 7.67 32.91 -3.99
N ILE A 93 7.27 33.77 -3.04
CA ILE A 93 6.92 33.35 -1.66
C ILE A 93 5.76 32.35 -1.68
N ILE A 94 4.70 32.62 -2.45
CA ILE A 94 3.53 31.74 -2.58
C ILE A 94 3.92 30.39 -3.20
N THR A 95 4.84 30.39 -4.16
CA THR A 95 5.36 29.18 -4.81
C THR A 95 6.22 28.35 -3.86
N ILE A 96 7.13 28.99 -3.11
CA ILE A 96 7.94 28.31 -2.08
C ILE A 96 7.04 27.68 -1.01
N LYS A 97 6.01 28.39 -0.52
CA LYS A 97 5.03 27.83 0.42
C LYS A 97 4.31 26.62 -0.16
N ALA A 98 3.92 26.66 -1.44
CA ALA A 98 3.28 25.53 -2.12
C ALA A 98 4.20 24.31 -2.22
N LEU A 99 5.49 24.52 -2.54
CA LEU A 99 6.50 23.47 -2.60
C LEU A 99 6.70 22.80 -1.24
N LYS A 100 6.79 23.58 -0.17
CA LYS A 100 6.89 23.06 1.21
C LYS A 100 5.67 22.22 1.58
N ASN A 101 4.46 22.68 1.27
CA ASN A 101 3.24 21.91 1.53
C ASN A 101 3.20 20.61 0.73
N LYS A 102 3.58 20.63 -0.55
CA LYS A 102 3.67 19.42 -1.37
C LYS A 102 4.63 18.40 -0.75
N LYS A 103 5.80 18.85 -0.27
CA LYS A 103 6.78 17.98 0.38
C LYS A 103 6.21 17.34 1.63
N LYS A 104 5.59 18.13 2.51
CA LYS A 104 4.96 17.63 3.75
C LYS A 104 3.90 16.56 3.47
N ILE A 105 3.04 16.80 2.48
CA ILE A 105 1.99 15.86 2.09
C ILE A 105 2.59 14.57 1.50
N ALA A 106 3.66 14.68 0.72
CA ALA A 106 4.37 13.50 0.20
C ALA A 106 5.02 12.68 1.33
N GLU A 107 5.67 13.34 2.29
CA GLU A 107 6.26 12.68 3.48
C GLU A 107 5.19 11.97 4.33
N GLU A 108 4.03 12.62 4.56
CA GLU A 108 2.89 12.00 5.27
C GLU A 108 2.30 10.81 4.49
N TRP A 109 2.14 10.96 3.17
CA TRP A 109 1.65 9.89 2.30
C TRP A 109 2.60 8.69 2.30
N GLU A 110 3.90 8.93 2.17
CA GLU A 110 4.92 7.88 2.18
C GLU A 110 4.93 7.12 3.52
N LYS A 111 4.85 7.84 4.64
CA LYS A 111 4.74 7.23 5.98
C LYS A 111 3.52 6.33 6.10
N ASN A 112 2.35 6.77 5.63
CA ASN A 112 1.14 5.97 5.70
C ASN A 112 1.17 4.79 4.72
N ASN A 113 1.73 5.00 3.52
CA ASN A 113 1.89 3.93 2.54
C ASN A 113 2.81 2.83 3.05
N LYS A 114 3.89 3.18 3.76
CA LYS A 114 4.77 2.21 4.42
C LYS A 114 4.02 1.35 5.45
N LYS A 115 3.15 1.94 6.27
CA LYS A 115 2.31 1.17 7.21
C LYS A 115 1.40 0.17 6.48
N VAL A 116 0.79 0.59 5.37
CA VAL A 116 -0.07 -0.29 4.57
C VAL A 116 0.71 -1.43 3.94
N GLN A 117 1.94 -1.18 3.51
CA GLN A 117 2.87 -2.22 3.03
C GLN A 117 3.22 -3.21 4.15
N GLU A 118 3.56 -2.72 5.35
CA GLU A 118 3.84 -3.58 6.51
C GLU A 118 2.64 -4.48 6.86
N ILE A 119 1.41 -3.95 6.81
CA ILE A 119 0.19 -4.76 7.03
C ILE A 119 0.03 -5.82 5.94
N GLN A 120 0.30 -5.48 4.68
CA GLN A 120 0.22 -6.41 3.55
C GLN A 120 1.23 -7.56 3.69
N GLU A 121 2.47 -7.27 4.10
CA GLU A 121 3.49 -8.28 4.38
C GLU A 121 3.08 -9.21 5.54
N ASN A 122 2.46 -8.65 6.60
CA ASN A 122 1.94 -9.44 7.71
C ASN A 122 0.80 -10.38 7.26
N ILE A 123 -0.14 -9.89 6.43
CA ILE A 123 -1.21 -10.70 5.85
C ILE A 123 -0.61 -11.86 5.05
N GLN A 124 0.39 -11.60 4.21
CA GLN A 124 1.05 -12.65 3.42
C GLN A 124 1.74 -13.69 4.32
N THR A 125 2.43 -13.23 5.36
CA THR A 125 3.12 -14.12 6.31
C THR A 125 2.14 -15.06 7.01
N ILE A 126 1.00 -14.53 7.47
CA ILE A 126 -0.03 -15.34 8.14
C ILE A 126 -0.73 -16.27 7.15
N ALA A 127 -0.99 -15.81 5.93
CA ALA A 127 -1.56 -16.61 4.86
C ALA A 127 -0.68 -17.84 4.53
N MET A 128 0.64 -17.65 4.46
CA MET A 128 1.59 -18.76 4.27
C MET A 128 1.55 -19.75 5.45
N LYS A 129 1.57 -19.27 6.69
CA LYS A 129 1.46 -20.14 7.88
C LYS A 129 0.14 -20.93 7.90
N ALA A 130 -0.97 -20.29 7.51
CA ALA A 130 -2.26 -20.96 7.41
C ALA A 130 -2.26 -22.04 6.32
N ALA A 131 -1.67 -21.76 5.16
CA ALA A 131 -1.51 -22.75 4.08
C ALA A 131 -0.66 -23.95 4.51
N GLU A 132 0.40 -23.72 5.29
CA GLU A 132 1.28 -24.78 5.81
C GLU A 132 0.60 -25.66 6.86
N GLU A 133 -0.32 -25.14 7.67
CA GLU A 133 -1.04 -25.93 8.68
C GLU A 133 -2.12 -26.85 8.07
N ILE A 134 -2.64 -26.54 6.86
CA ILE A 134 -3.74 -27.30 6.24
C ILE A 134 -3.45 -28.80 6.07
N PRO A 135 -2.30 -29.22 5.51
CA PRO A 135 -1.95 -30.65 5.43
C PRO A 135 -1.91 -31.35 6.79
N TYR A 136 -1.48 -30.66 7.86
CA TYR A 136 -1.43 -31.23 9.21
C TYR A 136 -2.83 -31.46 9.78
N VAL A 137 -3.75 -30.53 9.55
CA VAL A 137 -5.16 -30.65 9.99
C VAL A 137 -5.83 -31.84 9.30
N ILE A 138 -5.64 -31.95 7.99
CA ILE A 138 -6.18 -33.04 7.17
C ILE A 138 -5.64 -34.39 7.66
N PHE A 139 -4.31 -34.52 7.68
CA PHE A 139 -3.63 -35.74 8.12
C PHE A 139 -4.10 -36.18 9.52
N TYR A 140 -4.11 -35.26 10.49
CA TYR A 140 -4.48 -35.59 11.86
C TYR A 140 -5.95 -36.03 11.97
N SER A 141 -6.83 -35.41 11.18
CA SER A 141 -8.25 -35.72 11.17
C SER A 141 -8.52 -37.10 10.55
N GLU A 142 -7.86 -37.44 9.44
CA GLU A 142 -8.02 -38.73 8.77
C GLU A 142 -7.43 -39.90 9.57
N HIS A 143 -6.27 -39.69 10.20
CA HIS A 143 -5.54 -40.74 10.94
C HIS A 143 -5.82 -40.74 12.45
N TYR A 144 -6.80 -39.96 12.92
CA TYR A 144 -7.03 -39.74 14.35
C TYR A 144 -7.03 -41.03 15.20
N GLN A 145 -7.72 -42.09 14.73
CA GLN A 145 -7.83 -43.36 15.45
C GLN A 145 -6.48 -44.09 15.58
N ASP A 146 -5.64 -44.06 14.55
CA ASP A 146 -4.32 -44.69 14.57
C ASP A 146 -3.34 -43.93 15.47
N ILE A 147 -3.51 -42.60 15.55
CA ILE A 147 -2.74 -41.73 16.44
C ILE A 147 -3.07 -42.00 17.90
N ILE A 148 -4.37 -41.97 18.28
CA ILE A 148 -4.76 -42.18 19.68
C ILE A 148 -4.51 -43.62 20.14
N SER A 149 -4.58 -44.60 19.23
CA SER A 149 -4.26 -46.00 19.52
C SER A 149 -2.76 -46.30 19.52
N LYS A 150 -1.91 -45.28 19.29
CA LYS A 150 -0.44 -45.39 19.20
C LYS A 150 0.06 -46.36 18.13
N LYS A 151 -0.78 -46.68 17.13
CA LYS A 151 -0.36 -47.40 15.93
C LYS A 151 0.52 -46.53 15.06
N LEU A 152 0.21 -45.22 15.03
CA LEU A 152 1.02 -44.20 14.39
C LEU A 152 1.64 -43.30 15.47
N LEU A 153 2.97 -43.34 15.58
CA LEU A 153 3.69 -42.56 16.58
C LEU A 153 3.94 -41.13 16.08
N GLU A 154 3.58 -40.14 16.89
CA GLU A 154 3.87 -38.72 16.61
C GLU A 154 5.38 -38.53 16.35
N ASN A 155 5.70 -37.77 15.30
CA ASN A 155 7.07 -37.46 14.86
C ASN A 155 7.93 -38.63 14.38
N SER A 156 7.36 -39.82 14.21
CA SER A 156 8.04 -40.92 13.51
C SER A 156 8.33 -40.54 12.05
N GLN A 157 9.19 -41.32 11.38
CA GLN A 157 9.44 -41.11 9.95
C GLN A 157 8.15 -41.32 9.13
N GLU A 158 7.40 -42.38 9.45
CA GLU A 158 6.09 -42.67 8.84
C GLU A 158 5.10 -41.50 8.98
N TRP A 159 5.04 -40.88 10.16
CA TRP A 159 4.23 -39.67 10.39
C TRP A 159 4.63 -38.51 9.46
N LYS A 160 5.93 -38.27 9.30
CA LYS A 160 6.43 -37.19 8.42
C LYS A 160 6.15 -37.49 6.95
N ASP A 161 6.33 -38.74 6.54
CA ASP A 161 6.11 -39.18 5.18
C ASP A 161 4.63 -39.04 4.79
N LEU A 162 3.70 -39.38 5.68
CA LEU A 162 2.26 -39.22 5.45
C LEU A 162 1.83 -37.75 5.35
N ILE A 163 2.40 -36.86 6.17
CA ILE A 163 2.13 -35.42 6.06
C ILE A 163 2.65 -34.86 4.73
N GLU A 164 3.85 -35.28 4.29
CA GLU A 164 4.38 -34.85 3.00
C GLU A 164 3.54 -35.41 1.84
N GLN A 165 2.95 -36.61 1.98
CA GLN A 165 1.97 -37.13 1.03
C GLN A 165 0.70 -36.27 0.96
N GLU A 166 0.14 -35.85 2.10
CA GLU A 166 -1.01 -34.94 2.12
C GLU A 166 -0.69 -33.59 1.49
N LYS A 167 0.50 -33.06 1.77
CA LYS A 167 0.99 -31.84 1.14
C LYS A 167 1.17 -32.02 -0.38
N GLN A 168 1.64 -33.17 -0.85
CA GLN A 168 1.77 -33.45 -2.27
C GLN A 168 0.39 -33.56 -2.96
N LYS A 169 -0.58 -34.24 -2.35
CA LYS A 169 -1.97 -34.31 -2.87
C LYS A 169 -2.57 -32.91 -3.02
N MET A 170 -2.36 -32.07 -2.00
CA MET A 170 -2.78 -30.68 -2.01
C MET A 170 -2.10 -29.90 -3.16
N LEU A 171 -0.77 -30.02 -3.31
CA LEU A 171 -0.04 -29.39 -4.40
C LEU A 171 -0.51 -29.87 -5.77
N ASP A 172 -0.79 -31.15 -5.93
CA ASP A 172 -1.31 -31.70 -7.18
C ASP A 172 -2.70 -31.11 -7.51
N TYR A 173 -3.57 -30.93 -6.49
CA TYR A 173 -4.86 -30.28 -6.65
C TYR A 173 -4.75 -28.78 -6.99
N THR A 174 -3.82 -28.07 -6.36
CA THR A 174 -3.61 -26.62 -6.56
C THR A 174 -2.66 -26.29 -7.72
N SER A 175 -2.35 -27.26 -8.58
CA SER A 175 -1.41 -27.08 -9.71
C SER A 175 -0.03 -26.54 -9.29
N GLY A 176 0.45 -26.98 -8.12
CA GLY A 176 1.73 -26.60 -7.52
C GLY A 176 1.69 -25.30 -6.71
N SER A 177 0.53 -24.69 -6.51
CA SER A 177 0.40 -23.43 -5.77
C SER A 177 0.29 -23.64 -4.26
N MET A 178 1.08 -22.88 -3.49
CA MET A 178 0.94 -22.74 -2.03
C MET A 178 0.24 -21.43 -1.64
N ALA A 179 -0.37 -20.73 -2.61
CA ALA A 179 -1.13 -19.53 -2.28
C ALA A 179 -2.33 -19.91 -1.41
N TYR A 180 -2.56 -19.14 -0.35
CA TYR A 180 -3.61 -19.43 0.62
C TYR A 180 -4.99 -19.63 -0.01
N ASP A 181 -5.36 -18.81 -1.01
CA ASP A 181 -6.67 -18.88 -1.65
C ASP A 181 -6.86 -20.19 -2.47
N ASP A 182 -5.78 -20.76 -3.00
CA ASP A 182 -5.83 -22.04 -3.72
C ASP A 182 -5.90 -23.20 -2.71
N VAL A 183 -5.04 -23.14 -1.68
CA VAL A 183 -4.92 -24.19 -0.66
C VAL A 183 -6.16 -24.26 0.24
N ILE A 184 -6.79 -23.13 0.56
CA ILE A 184 -8.07 -23.12 1.29
C ILE A 184 -9.20 -23.72 0.45
N GLY A 185 -9.14 -23.58 -0.88
CA GLY A 185 -10.06 -24.25 -1.80
C GLY A 185 -9.97 -25.77 -1.70
N TYR A 186 -8.74 -26.32 -1.63
CA TYR A 186 -8.51 -27.73 -1.37
C TYR A 186 -9.05 -28.16 0.02
N TYR A 187 -8.73 -27.40 1.07
CA TYR A 187 -9.21 -27.68 2.43
C TYR A 187 -10.74 -27.72 2.51
N ASN A 188 -11.43 -26.75 1.88
CA ASN A 188 -12.89 -26.72 1.85
C ASN A 188 -13.46 -27.91 1.08
N HIS A 189 -12.86 -28.26 -0.07
CA HIS A 189 -13.26 -29.45 -0.82
C HIS A 189 -13.10 -30.74 0.00
N TRP A 190 -11.99 -30.88 0.73
CA TRP A 190 -11.78 -32.00 1.63
C TRP A 190 -12.81 -32.02 2.77
N ALA A 191 -13.03 -30.89 3.44
CA ALA A 191 -13.93 -30.76 4.57
C ALA A 191 -15.39 -31.08 4.20
N ASP A 192 -15.83 -30.72 2.98
CA ASP A 192 -17.17 -31.04 2.48
C ASP A 192 -17.39 -32.55 2.24
N ASN A 193 -16.31 -33.31 2.07
CA ASN A 193 -16.32 -34.75 1.83
C ASN A 193 -15.97 -35.59 3.09
N PHE A 194 -15.83 -34.97 4.27
CA PHE A 194 -15.34 -35.57 5.52
C PHE A 194 -16.42 -35.79 6.60
#